data_AF-A0A7W2YIM2-F1
#
_entry.id   AF-A0A7W2YIM2-F1
#
_cell.length_a   1.000
_cell.length_b   1.000
_cell.length_c   1.000
_cell.angle_alpha   90.00
_cell.angle_beta   90.00
_cell.angle_gamma   90.00
#
_symmetry.space_group_name_H-M   'P 1'
#
loop_
_entity.id
_entity.type
_entity.pdbx_description
1 polymer ?
#
loop_
_entity_poly.entity_id
_entity_poly.type
_entity_poly.pdbx_seq_one_letter_code
_entity_poly.pdbx_strand_id
1 'polypeptide(L)'
;MTQQRLALIKLHPHGFGAAIRKMAALVFLSTMLSSTAQAVSFPGPDAYGYQGTLVPLNLRDIRTSGTDLGLDNEDDDTATTPIGFSFNYYGNSYTQVEVSSNGFISFSPSGEDGCCSADPIPDSNNPNNVIAGWWQDMDTRESGIIRAETRGAVGSREFIVGFYDVADYDEPELAINTFEIILHEATGDIEIAIKDAKFDDADDKVSGIENADGSDGIEIIFVESDDPSYANGDSVLSNQGYCFSTAGTACKSAASTPQAVPTLSALATSLLAGLVVLLALAMNQRRRQL
;
A
#
# COMPACT_ATOMS: atom_id res chain seq x y z
N MET A 1 -9.52 12.61 -60.61
CA MET A 1 -9.12 12.21 -61.97
C MET A 1 -7.62 11.93 -61.93
N THR A 2 -7.19 10.66 -61.87
CA THR A 2 -6.82 9.77 -63.00
C THR A 2 -5.28 9.79 -63.20
N GLN A 3 -4.47 8.94 -62.55
CA GLN A 3 -4.15 7.50 -62.74
C GLN A 3 -2.85 7.25 -63.57
N GLN A 4 -2.18 6.10 -63.29
CA GLN A 4 -1.01 5.45 -63.96
C GLN A 4 0.37 5.84 -63.36
N ARG A 5 1.17 4.96 -62.72
CA ARG A 5 1.66 3.56 -62.90
C ARG A 5 3.04 3.45 -63.59
N LEU A 6 3.96 2.81 -62.84
CA LEU A 6 5.16 2.04 -63.25
C LEU A 6 6.42 2.84 -63.71
N ALA A 7 7.66 2.34 -63.61
CA ALA A 7 8.16 1.01 -63.15
C ALA A 7 9.54 1.06 -62.41
N LEU A 8 9.98 -0.12 -61.95
CA LEU A 8 11.26 -0.50 -61.33
C LEU A 8 12.57 -0.01 -61.98
N ILE A 9 13.61 0.16 -61.15
CA ILE A 9 15.02 -0.06 -61.53
C ILE A 9 15.63 -1.18 -60.66
N LYS A 10 16.34 -2.11 -61.30
CA LYS A 10 17.02 -3.26 -60.68
C LYS A 10 18.28 -2.82 -59.91
N LEU A 11 18.50 -3.40 -58.73
CA LEU A 11 19.81 -3.43 -58.09
C LEU A 11 20.64 -4.63 -58.59
N HIS A 12 21.92 -4.41 -58.87
CA HIS A 12 22.95 -5.45 -59.01
C HIS A 12 24.27 -4.97 -58.36
N PRO A 13 25.17 -5.87 -57.93
CA PRO A 13 25.96 -5.60 -56.73
C PRO A 13 27.47 -5.57 -56.96
N HIS A 14 28.13 -4.45 -56.69
CA HIS A 14 29.57 -4.39 -56.39
C HIS A 14 29.88 -3.18 -55.49
N GLY A 15 30.74 -3.35 -54.46
CA GLY A 15 31.21 -2.22 -53.65
C GLY A 15 31.47 -2.49 -52.17
N PHE A 16 32.35 -3.44 -51.84
CA PHE A 16 33.04 -3.41 -50.53
C PHE A 16 33.84 -2.11 -50.44
N GLY A 17 33.57 -1.22 -49.47
CA GLY A 17 34.40 -0.02 -49.27
C GLY A 17 33.80 1.22 -48.61
N ALA A 18 32.54 1.21 -48.15
CA ALA A 18 31.84 2.43 -47.68
C ALA A 18 31.43 2.44 -46.19
N ALA A 19 32.02 1.58 -45.35
CA ALA A 19 31.64 1.44 -43.93
C ALA A 19 32.52 2.23 -42.92
N ILE A 20 33.50 3.01 -43.40
CA ILE A 20 34.46 3.71 -42.53
C ILE A 20 34.61 5.16 -43.03
N ARG A 21 34.39 6.13 -42.13
CA ARG A 21 34.43 7.62 -42.32
C ARG A 21 33.18 8.30 -42.90
N LYS A 22 32.13 8.46 -42.08
CA LYS A 22 31.37 9.72 -42.00
C LYS A 22 30.96 10.05 -40.55
N MET A 23 31.43 11.21 -40.09
CA MET A 23 30.96 12.04 -38.97
C MET A 23 30.99 11.46 -37.54
N ALA A 24 31.92 12.01 -36.75
CA ALA A 24 31.81 12.10 -35.31
C ALA A 24 30.93 13.30 -34.89
N ALA A 25 30.70 13.46 -33.58
CA ALA A 25 30.02 14.57 -32.92
C ALA A 25 28.47 14.61 -33.03
N LEU A 26 27.81 13.64 -32.39
CA LEU A 26 26.62 13.95 -31.59
C LEU A 26 26.99 13.77 -30.10
N VAL A 27 27.34 14.87 -29.44
CA VAL A 27 27.35 14.90 -27.97
C VAL A 27 25.89 14.95 -27.55
N PHE A 28 25.37 13.86 -27.00
CA PHE A 28 24.06 13.87 -26.37
C PHE A 28 24.15 14.72 -25.10
N LEU A 29 23.83 16.01 -25.23
CA LEU A 29 23.50 16.86 -24.09
C LEU A 29 22.11 16.44 -23.62
N SER A 30 22.05 15.34 -22.87
CA SER A 30 20.85 14.96 -22.13
C SER A 30 20.66 15.99 -21.01
N THR A 31 19.86 17.02 -21.26
CA THR A 31 19.28 17.82 -20.19
C THR A 31 18.43 16.89 -19.35
N MET A 32 18.97 16.44 -18.22
CA MET A 32 18.15 15.89 -17.15
C MET A 32 17.16 16.98 -16.77
N LEU A 33 15.90 16.85 -17.19
CA LEU A 33 14.83 17.45 -16.41
C LEU A 33 14.83 16.69 -15.10
N SER A 34 15.54 17.23 -14.11
CA SER A 34 15.26 16.90 -12.72
C SER A 34 13.83 17.33 -12.47
N SER A 35 12.89 16.42 -12.63
CA SER A 35 11.63 16.50 -11.92
C SER A 35 12.01 16.53 -10.45
N THR A 36 11.95 17.71 -9.84
CA THR A 36 11.72 17.78 -8.40
C THR A 36 10.38 17.12 -8.22
N ALA A 37 10.38 15.82 -7.90
CA ALA A 37 9.25 15.20 -7.26
C ALA A 37 8.99 16.04 -6.02
N GLN A 38 7.98 16.91 -6.10
CA GLN A 38 7.46 17.55 -4.92
C GLN A 38 6.94 16.38 -4.09
N ALA A 39 7.60 16.10 -2.97
CA ALA A 39 6.98 15.27 -1.96
C ALA A 39 5.67 15.97 -1.64
N VAL A 40 4.55 15.35 -2.01
CA VAL A 40 3.25 15.74 -1.52
C VAL A 40 3.38 15.67 -0.01
N SER A 41 3.27 16.81 0.67
CA SER A 41 3.31 16.85 2.12
C SER A 41 2.15 16.01 2.60
N PHE A 42 2.47 14.88 3.21
CA PHE A 42 1.47 14.05 3.85
C PHE A 42 0.75 14.89 4.93
N PRO A 43 -0.57 14.72 5.16
CA PRO A 43 -1.33 15.46 6.15
C PRO A 43 -0.66 15.57 7.55
N GLY A 44 -0.79 16.76 8.14
CA GLY A 44 -0.23 17.12 9.45
C GLY A 44 0.85 18.24 9.41
N PRO A 45 1.36 18.68 10.58
CA PRO A 45 0.94 18.21 11.90
C PRO A 45 -0.50 18.55 12.27
N ASP A 46 -1.12 17.70 13.09
CA ASP A 46 -2.37 18.01 13.79
C ASP A 46 -2.12 18.93 15.01
N ALA A 47 -3.16 19.26 15.78
CA ALA A 47 -3.03 20.20 16.91
C ALA A 47 -2.29 19.58 18.12
N TYR A 48 -2.39 18.26 18.31
CA TYR A 48 -1.64 17.50 19.32
C TYR A 48 -0.15 17.35 18.97
N GLY A 49 0.17 17.27 17.68
CA GLY A 49 1.52 17.25 17.13
C GLY A 49 1.94 15.96 16.43
N TYR A 50 1.02 15.02 16.15
CA TYR A 50 1.31 13.92 15.22
C TYR A 50 1.66 14.50 13.86
N GLN A 51 2.61 13.88 13.17
CA GLN A 51 2.92 14.14 11.77
C GLN A 51 2.86 12.81 11.02
N GLY A 52 2.05 12.75 9.98
CA GLY A 52 1.99 11.58 9.13
C GLY A 52 3.13 11.57 8.09
N THR A 53 3.57 10.38 7.70
CA THR A 53 4.59 10.14 6.67
C THR A 53 4.36 8.83 5.94
N LEU A 54 4.64 8.79 4.63
CA LEU A 54 4.64 7.53 3.87
C LEU A 54 5.88 6.70 4.22
N VAL A 55 5.66 5.42 4.56
CA VAL A 55 6.71 4.41 4.79
C VAL A 55 6.47 3.21 3.87
N PRO A 56 7.52 2.48 3.43
CA PRO A 56 7.33 1.28 2.60
C PRO A 56 6.43 0.25 3.29
N LEU A 57 5.56 -0.44 2.55
CA LEU A 57 4.74 -1.52 3.11
C LEU A 57 5.61 -2.56 3.82
N ASN A 58 5.21 -2.90 5.04
CA ASN A 58 5.86 -3.93 5.84
C ASN A 58 4.82 -4.66 6.71
N LEU A 59 3.97 -5.50 6.11
CA LEU A 59 3.09 -6.37 6.90
C LEU A 59 3.93 -7.25 7.83
N ARG A 60 3.51 -7.30 9.10
CA ARG A 60 4.04 -8.17 10.14
C ARG A 60 3.54 -9.61 10.01
N ASP A 61 2.44 -9.79 9.28
CA ASP A 61 1.74 -11.02 8.87
C ASP A 61 1.55 -12.02 10.01
N ILE A 62 0.61 -11.67 10.90
CA ILE A 62 0.26 -12.45 12.08
C ILE A 62 -0.91 -13.43 11.83
N ARG A 63 -1.26 -13.72 10.57
CA ARG A 63 -2.29 -14.73 10.19
C ARG A 63 -2.16 -16.08 10.92
N THR A 64 -0.93 -16.47 11.26
CA THR A 64 -0.62 -17.79 11.87
C THR A 64 -0.13 -17.75 13.31
N SER A 65 0.28 -16.58 13.80
CA SER A 65 0.87 -16.37 15.14
C SER A 65 -0.01 -15.52 16.05
N GLY A 66 -0.85 -14.67 15.46
CA GLY A 66 -1.80 -13.84 16.17
C GLY A 66 -2.92 -14.65 16.82
N THR A 67 -3.47 -14.07 17.88
CA THR A 67 -4.62 -14.61 18.59
C THR A 67 -5.89 -14.22 17.84
N ASP A 68 -6.78 -15.19 17.63
CA ASP A 68 -8.16 -14.98 17.22
C ASP A 68 -8.92 -14.26 18.33
N LEU A 69 -9.57 -13.15 17.98
CA LEU A 69 -10.31 -12.31 18.92
C LEU A 69 -11.76 -12.76 19.12
N GLY A 70 -12.25 -13.72 18.32
CA GLY A 70 -13.67 -14.06 18.21
C GLY A 70 -14.43 -13.19 17.20
N LEU A 71 -13.72 -12.51 16.29
CA LEU A 71 -14.27 -11.69 15.19
C LEU A 71 -14.15 -12.38 13.81
N ASP A 72 -13.94 -13.70 13.80
CA ASP A 72 -14.01 -14.52 12.59
C ASP A 72 -15.44 -15.04 12.43
N ASN A 73 -16.04 -14.90 11.23
CA ASN A 73 -17.45 -15.21 10.99
C ASN A 73 -18.39 -14.31 11.84
N GLU A 74 -18.08 -13.02 11.93
CA GLU A 74 -18.92 -12.00 12.57
C GLU A 74 -19.08 -10.76 11.66
N ASP A 75 -20.00 -9.90 12.05
CA ASP A 75 -20.54 -8.74 11.34
C ASP A 75 -21.09 -7.81 12.42
N ASP A 76 -20.75 -6.52 12.37
CA ASP A 76 -21.04 -5.53 13.42
C ASP A 76 -20.72 -6.01 14.85
N ASP A 77 -19.49 -6.49 15.08
CA ASP A 77 -19.05 -6.90 16.43
C ASP A 77 -17.68 -6.32 16.81
N THR A 78 -17.43 -6.29 18.12
CA THR A 78 -16.25 -5.69 18.72
C THR A 78 -15.57 -6.61 19.73
N ALA A 79 -14.24 -6.58 19.75
CA ALA A 79 -13.44 -7.35 20.70
C ALA A 79 -12.39 -6.48 21.41
N THR A 80 -12.53 -6.35 22.73
CA THR A 80 -11.50 -5.73 23.58
C THR A 80 -10.29 -6.66 23.74
N THR A 81 -9.08 -6.16 23.46
CA THR A 81 -7.82 -6.91 23.58
C THR A 81 -6.70 -6.06 24.24
N PRO A 82 -5.82 -6.66 25.07
CA PRO A 82 -4.72 -5.92 25.70
C PRO A 82 -3.59 -5.59 24.71
N ILE A 83 -3.12 -4.33 24.73
CA ILE A 83 -1.94 -3.84 23.97
C ILE A 83 -0.65 -4.51 24.48
N GLY A 84 -0.66 -5.01 25.72
CA GLY A 84 0.50 -5.61 26.38
C GLY A 84 1.52 -4.60 26.93
N PHE A 85 1.47 -3.34 26.48
CA PHE A 85 2.21 -2.20 27.04
C PHE A 85 1.30 -0.99 27.25
N SER A 86 1.85 0.05 27.87
CA SER A 86 1.18 1.33 28.06
C SER A 86 1.48 2.20 26.84
N PHE A 87 0.46 2.49 26.04
CA PHE A 87 0.56 3.34 24.85
C PHE A 87 -0.01 4.74 25.17
N ASN A 88 0.59 5.79 24.61
CA ASN A 88 0.09 7.15 24.76
C ASN A 88 -0.55 7.61 23.45
N TYR A 89 -1.82 7.98 23.51
CA TYR A 89 -2.60 8.42 22.36
C TYR A 89 -3.39 9.68 22.75
N TYR A 90 -3.21 10.76 21.98
CA TYR A 90 -3.75 12.10 22.26
C TYR A 90 -3.66 12.51 23.76
N GLY A 91 -2.49 12.31 24.36
CA GLY A 91 -2.16 12.68 25.74
C GLY A 91 -2.61 11.68 26.80
N ASN A 92 -3.53 10.77 26.47
CA ASN A 92 -4.07 9.77 27.36
C ASN A 92 -3.28 8.46 27.29
N SER A 93 -3.34 7.63 28.34
CA SER A 93 -2.56 6.40 28.44
C SER A 93 -3.46 5.17 28.52
N TYR A 94 -3.25 4.24 27.59
CA TYR A 94 -4.09 3.06 27.39
C TYR A 94 -3.27 1.77 27.48
N THR A 95 -3.92 0.68 27.88
CA THR A 95 -3.32 -0.68 27.97
C THR A 95 -4.13 -1.75 27.23
N GLN A 96 -5.24 -1.35 26.63
CA GLN A 96 -6.15 -2.16 25.83
C GLN A 96 -6.73 -1.29 24.71
N VAL A 97 -7.24 -1.94 23.66
CA VAL A 97 -8.07 -1.34 22.62
C VAL A 97 -9.31 -2.20 22.43
N GLU A 98 -10.36 -1.60 21.90
CA GLU A 98 -11.46 -2.30 21.24
C GLU A 98 -11.14 -2.39 19.75
N VAL A 99 -11.30 -3.57 19.17
CA VAL A 99 -11.17 -3.82 17.72
C VAL A 99 -12.57 -4.01 17.17
N SER A 100 -12.94 -3.28 16.12
CA SER A 100 -14.18 -3.54 15.37
C SER A 100 -13.94 -4.52 14.22
N SER A 101 -14.96 -5.29 13.84
CA SER A 101 -14.99 -5.98 12.53
C SER A 101 -14.76 -5.01 11.37
N ASN A 102 -15.30 -3.80 11.49
CA ASN A 102 -15.38 -2.74 10.48
C ASN A 102 -14.05 -1.94 10.35
N GLY A 103 -12.91 -2.62 10.51
CA GLY A 103 -11.61 -2.15 10.03
C GLY A 103 -10.85 -1.10 10.87
N PHE A 104 -11.26 -0.84 12.11
CA PHE A 104 -10.60 0.11 13.00
C PHE A 104 -10.36 -0.43 14.43
N ILE A 105 -9.59 0.34 15.21
CA ILE A 105 -9.48 0.16 16.67
C ILE A 105 -9.83 1.47 17.39
N SER A 106 -10.50 1.38 18.54
CA SER A 106 -10.74 2.51 19.44
C SER A 106 -10.08 2.30 20.80
N PHE A 107 -9.62 3.39 21.41
CA PHE A 107 -9.17 3.40 22.81
C PHE A 107 -10.31 3.70 23.81
N SER A 108 -11.55 3.84 23.34
CA SER A 108 -12.76 4.09 24.12
C SER A 108 -13.73 2.90 24.05
N PRO A 109 -13.43 1.76 24.71
CA PRO A 109 -14.27 0.56 24.61
C PRO A 109 -15.72 0.84 25.07
N SER A 110 -16.66 0.73 24.14
CA SER A 110 -18.07 1.09 24.27
C SER A 110 -19.01 0.05 23.64
N GLY A 111 -18.50 -0.83 22.78
CA GLY A 111 -19.29 -1.69 21.90
C GLY A 111 -19.84 -0.93 20.68
N GLU A 112 -19.19 0.16 20.28
CA GLU A 112 -19.49 0.87 19.02
C GLU A 112 -18.65 0.25 17.89
N ASP A 113 -19.28 -0.64 17.13
CA ASP A 113 -18.77 -1.30 15.92
C ASP A 113 -18.52 -0.33 14.74
N GLY A 114 -19.15 0.84 14.73
CA GLY A 114 -19.02 1.82 13.66
C GLY A 114 -19.71 1.45 12.35
N CYS A 115 -20.74 0.60 12.39
CA CYS A 115 -21.59 0.34 11.22
C CYS A 115 -22.30 1.62 10.77
N CYS A 116 -22.48 1.86 9.48
CA CYS A 116 -22.03 1.05 8.33
C CYS A 116 -21.20 1.88 7.35
N SER A 117 -21.30 3.20 7.49
CA SER A 117 -20.55 4.20 6.74
C SER A 117 -19.65 4.94 7.70
N ALA A 118 -18.38 5.06 7.37
CA ALA A 118 -17.43 5.84 8.17
C ALA A 118 -17.74 7.34 8.08
N ASP A 119 -17.44 8.08 9.15
CA ASP A 119 -17.34 9.54 9.11
C ASP A 119 -15.91 9.96 8.65
N PRO A 120 -15.73 11.17 8.07
CA PRO A 120 -14.41 11.71 7.75
C PRO A 120 -13.59 12.00 9.02
N ILE A 121 -12.26 12.14 8.90
CA ILE A 121 -11.38 12.31 10.07
C ILE A 121 -10.78 13.72 10.17
N PRO A 122 -10.88 14.42 11.33
CA PRO A 122 -11.66 14.07 12.52
C PRO A 122 -13.15 14.44 12.39
N ASP A 123 -14.04 13.67 12.99
CA ASP A 123 -15.45 14.07 13.22
C ASP A 123 -15.90 13.78 14.67
N SER A 124 -16.78 14.64 15.19
CA SER A 124 -17.34 14.55 16.55
C SER A 124 -18.42 13.47 16.74
N ASN A 125 -18.86 12.80 15.68
CA ASN A 125 -19.72 11.63 15.73
C ASN A 125 -19.00 10.42 16.34
N ASN A 126 -19.75 9.42 16.79
CA ASN A 126 -19.17 8.17 17.32
C ASN A 126 -19.19 7.08 16.24
N PRO A 127 -18.23 6.12 16.25
CA PRO A 127 -17.17 5.90 17.24
C PRO A 127 -16.05 6.97 17.19
N ASN A 128 -15.44 7.20 18.35
CA ASN A 128 -14.43 8.24 18.57
C ASN A 128 -13.15 7.62 19.15
N ASN A 129 -12.06 8.40 19.25
CA ASN A 129 -10.76 7.92 19.77
C ASN A 129 -10.15 6.80 18.88
N VAL A 130 -10.37 6.92 17.57
CA VAL A 130 -10.19 5.86 16.56
C VAL A 130 -8.84 5.92 15.88
N ILE A 131 -8.26 4.76 15.58
CA ILE A 131 -7.27 4.55 14.51
C ILE A 131 -7.94 3.68 13.45
N ALA A 132 -8.30 4.28 12.31
CA ALA A 132 -8.99 3.63 11.20
C ALA A 132 -7.97 3.10 10.19
N GLY A 133 -7.83 1.77 10.09
CA GLY A 133 -6.94 1.15 9.11
C GLY A 133 -7.51 1.27 7.70
N TRP A 134 -8.73 0.76 7.56
CA TRP A 134 -9.67 1.02 6.47
C TRP A 134 -11.05 0.81 7.09
N TRP A 135 -11.64 1.86 7.66
CA TRP A 135 -12.95 1.75 8.30
C TRP A 135 -14.02 1.78 7.21
N GLN A 136 -14.79 0.69 7.14
CA GLN A 136 -15.91 0.41 6.25
C GLN A 136 -16.76 -0.72 6.84
N ASP A 137 -18.01 -0.91 6.41
CA ASP A 137 -18.81 -2.12 6.67
C ASP A 137 -18.09 -3.39 6.13
N MET A 138 -17.62 -4.25 7.03
CA MET A 138 -16.80 -5.43 6.72
C MET A 138 -17.38 -6.72 7.33
N ASP A 139 -17.54 -7.73 6.49
CA ASP A 139 -18.15 -9.01 6.86
C ASP A 139 -17.11 -10.16 6.84
N THR A 140 -16.73 -10.66 8.03
CA THR A 140 -15.83 -11.80 8.14
C THR A 140 -16.53 -13.16 8.00
N ARG A 141 -17.85 -13.19 7.85
CA ARG A 141 -18.64 -14.38 7.47
C ARG A 141 -18.47 -14.71 6.00
N GLU A 142 -18.30 -13.70 5.15
CA GLU A 142 -18.05 -13.86 3.72
C GLU A 142 -16.57 -14.20 3.44
N SER A 143 -15.61 -13.44 3.96
CA SER A 143 -14.20 -13.82 3.90
C SER A 143 -13.29 -13.19 4.94
N GLY A 144 -12.11 -13.80 5.10
CA GLY A 144 -11.00 -13.23 5.86
C GLY A 144 -10.96 -13.61 7.33
N ILE A 145 -10.01 -13.03 8.05
CA ILE A 145 -9.79 -13.23 9.49
C ILE A 145 -9.22 -11.97 10.16
N ILE A 146 -9.53 -11.78 11.45
CA ILE A 146 -9.00 -10.67 12.27
C ILE A 146 -8.13 -11.22 13.39
N ARG A 147 -6.90 -10.71 13.53
CA ARG A 147 -5.92 -11.23 14.51
C ARG A 147 -5.25 -10.11 15.28
N ALA A 148 -4.87 -10.38 16.54
CA ALA A 148 -4.01 -9.50 17.33
C ALA A 148 -2.77 -10.22 17.89
N GLU A 149 -1.63 -9.53 17.93
CA GLU A 149 -0.38 -10.03 18.54
C GLU A 149 0.38 -8.89 19.22
N THR A 150 0.90 -9.13 20.43
CA THR A 150 1.97 -8.29 21.00
C THR A 150 3.29 -9.07 20.93
N ARG A 151 4.32 -8.51 20.30
CA ARG A 151 5.60 -9.19 20.10
C ARG A 151 6.81 -8.27 20.25
N GLY A 152 8.00 -8.87 20.38
CA GLY A 152 9.26 -8.17 20.63
C GLY A 152 9.67 -8.17 22.10
N ALA A 153 10.79 -7.50 22.41
CA ALA A 153 11.30 -7.35 23.77
C ALA A 153 10.68 -6.14 24.47
N VAL A 154 10.48 -6.21 25.79
CA VAL A 154 9.94 -5.11 26.60
C VAL A 154 10.77 -3.83 26.42
N GLY A 155 10.10 -2.72 26.14
CA GLY A 155 10.69 -1.43 25.75
C GLY A 155 10.92 -1.29 24.24
N SER A 156 10.56 -2.30 23.45
CA SER A 156 10.61 -2.30 21.99
C SER A 156 9.60 -3.28 21.37
N ARG A 157 8.42 -3.41 21.97
CA ARG A 157 7.33 -4.23 21.43
C ARG A 157 6.57 -3.53 20.30
N GLU A 158 6.01 -4.35 19.43
CA GLU A 158 4.94 -4.00 18.51
C GLU A 158 3.65 -4.63 19.05
N PHE A 159 2.55 -3.87 19.11
CA PHE A 159 1.20 -4.42 19.17
C PHE A 159 0.60 -4.28 17.79
N ILE A 160 0.05 -5.37 17.25
CA ILE A 160 -0.40 -5.48 15.86
C ILE A 160 -1.83 -5.99 15.88
N VAL A 161 -2.72 -5.31 15.17
CA VAL A 161 -4.05 -5.81 14.78
C VAL A 161 -4.05 -5.94 13.26
N GLY A 162 -4.34 -7.13 12.74
CA GLY A 162 -4.30 -7.43 11.31
C GLY A 162 -5.65 -7.91 10.79
N PHE A 163 -6.11 -7.26 9.73
CA PHE A 163 -7.29 -7.62 8.94
C PHE A 163 -6.78 -8.28 7.67
N TYR A 164 -7.15 -9.54 7.44
CA TYR A 164 -6.52 -10.36 6.41
C TYR A 164 -7.52 -10.98 5.45
N ASP A 165 -7.53 -10.43 4.23
CA ASP A 165 -8.37 -10.87 3.12
C ASP A 165 -9.87 -10.82 3.50
N VAL A 166 -10.26 -9.77 4.25
CA VAL A 166 -11.62 -9.49 4.76
C VAL A 166 -12.46 -8.81 3.69
N ALA A 167 -13.69 -9.27 3.49
CA ALA A 167 -14.62 -8.73 2.51
C ALA A 167 -15.38 -7.50 3.07
N ASP A 168 -15.72 -6.56 2.19
CA ASP A 168 -16.76 -5.55 2.48
C ASP A 168 -18.15 -6.17 2.28
N TYR A 169 -19.15 -5.76 3.07
CA TYR A 169 -20.45 -6.44 3.19
C TYR A 169 -21.22 -6.57 1.87
N ASP A 170 -21.38 -5.47 1.11
CA ASP A 170 -22.19 -5.45 -0.11
C ASP A 170 -21.47 -5.98 -1.36
N GLU A 171 -20.13 -6.01 -1.37
CA GLU A 171 -19.32 -6.42 -2.54
C GLU A 171 -18.25 -7.50 -2.24
N PRO A 172 -18.61 -8.62 -1.57
CA PRO A 172 -17.63 -9.57 -1.00
C PRO A 172 -16.80 -10.34 -2.03
N GLU A 173 -17.20 -10.36 -3.30
CA GLU A 173 -16.40 -10.97 -4.39
C GLU A 173 -15.39 -10.00 -5.03
N LEU A 174 -15.54 -8.69 -4.83
CA LEU A 174 -14.76 -7.64 -5.49
C LEU A 174 -13.92 -6.82 -4.51
N ALA A 175 -14.50 -6.47 -3.36
CA ALA A 175 -13.94 -5.59 -2.36
C ALA A 175 -13.40 -6.42 -1.18
N ILE A 176 -12.13 -6.84 -1.30
CA ILE A 176 -11.41 -7.66 -0.31
C ILE A 176 -10.13 -6.93 0.15
N ASN A 177 -10.05 -6.72 1.46
CA ASN A 177 -9.10 -5.83 2.12
C ASN A 177 -7.98 -6.58 2.84
N THR A 178 -6.81 -5.97 2.95
CA THR A 178 -5.72 -6.46 3.81
C THR A 178 -4.86 -5.32 4.32
N PHE A 179 -4.85 -5.14 5.63
CA PHE A 179 -4.05 -4.12 6.31
C PHE A 179 -3.74 -4.51 7.77
N GLU A 180 -2.80 -3.79 8.36
CA GLU A 180 -2.46 -3.91 9.79
C GLU A 180 -2.39 -2.52 10.44
N ILE A 181 -2.89 -2.43 11.67
CA ILE A 181 -2.70 -1.30 12.57
C ILE A 181 -1.65 -1.70 13.61
N ILE A 182 -0.58 -0.93 13.73
CA ILE A 182 0.61 -1.29 14.51
C ILE A 182 0.99 -0.15 15.45
N LEU A 183 1.07 -0.44 16.75
CA LEU A 183 1.50 0.49 17.79
C LEU A 183 2.93 0.15 18.25
N HIS A 184 3.80 1.15 18.35
CA HIS A 184 5.22 0.97 18.69
C HIS A 184 5.53 1.40 20.14
N GLU A 185 5.89 0.45 21.02
CA GLU A 185 6.16 0.70 22.45
C GLU A 185 7.33 1.68 22.69
N ALA A 186 8.38 1.59 21.87
CA ALA A 186 9.62 2.34 22.07
C ALA A 186 9.48 3.85 21.78
N THR A 187 8.54 4.22 20.92
CA THR A 187 8.47 5.55 20.31
C THR A 187 7.11 6.23 20.48
N GLY A 188 6.03 5.46 20.65
CA GLY A 188 4.66 5.98 20.59
C GLY A 188 4.15 6.23 19.17
N ASP A 189 4.89 5.76 18.15
CA ASP A 189 4.46 5.89 16.75
C ASP A 189 3.34 4.89 16.41
N ILE A 190 2.52 5.25 15.43
CA ILE A 190 1.44 4.45 14.85
C ILE A 190 1.79 4.16 13.40
N GLU A 191 1.74 2.89 12.97
CA GLU A 191 1.91 2.48 11.57
C GLU A 191 0.64 1.78 11.08
N ILE A 192 0.00 2.32 10.04
CA ILE A 192 -1.08 1.67 9.29
C ILE A 192 -0.47 1.12 8.00
N ALA A 193 -0.40 -0.20 7.86
CA ALA A 193 0.28 -0.89 6.76
C ALA A 193 -0.75 -1.54 5.82
N ILE A 194 -1.00 -0.94 4.66
CA ILE A 194 -2.07 -1.35 3.72
C ILE A 194 -1.47 -2.09 2.52
N LYS A 195 -1.84 -3.36 2.36
CA LYS A 195 -1.54 -4.15 1.16
C LYS A 195 -2.57 -3.87 0.07
N ASP A 196 -3.84 -3.94 0.42
CA ASP A 196 -4.97 -3.62 -0.45
C ASP A 196 -6.11 -3.06 0.40
N ALA A 197 -6.73 -1.98 -0.07
CA ALA A 197 -7.92 -1.36 0.47
C ALA A 197 -8.82 -0.99 -0.71
N LYS A 198 -10.05 -1.50 -0.71
CA LYS A 198 -10.95 -1.54 -1.86
C LYS A 198 -12.06 -0.51 -1.78
N PHE A 199 -12.65 -0.27 -2.94
CA PHE A 199 -13.87 0.48 -3.11
C PHE A 199 -15.03 -0.46 -3.45
N ASP A 200 -16.15 -0.27 -2.77
CA ASP A 200 -17.53 -0.61 -3.12
C ASP A 200 -18.33 0.71 -3.36
N ASP A 201 -19.57 0.66 -3.85
CA ASP A 201 -20.45 1.82 -4.00
C ASP A 201 -21.63 1.87 -2.99
N ALA A 202 -21.46 1.26 -1.81
CA ALA A 202 -22.47 1.17 -0.76
C ALA A 202 -22.30 2.27 0.31
N ASP A 203 -21.16 2.28 1.00
CA ASP A 203 -20.94 3.06 2.23
C ASP A 203 -19.63 3.88 2.17
N ASP A 204 -19.50 4.95 2.96
CA ASP A 204 -18.30 5.79 2.95
C ASP A 204 -17.15 5.15 3.75
N LYS A 205 -15.90 5.37 3.31
CA LYS A 205 -14.70 4.76 3.91
C LYS A 205 -13.65 5.79 4.33
N VAL A 206 -12.99 5.54 5.45
CA VAL A 206 -11.90 6.39 5.96
C VAL A 206 -10.66 5.59 6.38
N SER A 207 -9.50 6.22 6.25
CA SER A 207 -8.25 5.76 6.87
C SER A 207 -7.58 6.94 7.56
N GLY A 208 -7.16 6.81 8.81
CA GLY A 208 -6.65 7.94 9.59
C GLY A 208 -6.56 7.69 11.10
N ILE A 209 -6.30 8.76 11.84
CA ILE A 209 -6.26 8.79 13.31
C ILE A 209 -7.03 10.01 13.84
N GLU A 210 -7.75 9.85 14.95
CA GLU A 210 -8.39 10.96 15.65
C GLU A 210 -8.42 10.81 17.18
N ASN A 211 -8.63 11.95 17.84
CA ASN A 211 -8.65 12.05 19.30
C ASN A 211 -10.00 11.61 19.92
N ALA A 212 -10.09 11.70 21.24
CA ALA A 212 -11.23 11.14 21.99
C ALA A 212 -12.53 11.98 21.96
N ASP A 213 -12.55 13.10 21.24
CA ASP A 213 -13.72 13.99 21.09
C ASP A 213 -13.91 14.51 19.65
N GLY A 214 -13.26 13.88 18.66
CA GLY A 214 -13.47 14.15 17.25
C GLY A 214 -13.10 15.57 16.81
N SER A 215 -12.18 16.20 17.53
CA SER A 215 -11.79 17.60 17.31
C SER A 215 -10.37 17.79 16.79
N ASP A 216 -9.57 16.72 16.78
CA ASP A 216 -8.19 16.72 16.27
C ASP A 216 -7.83 15.35 15.68
N GLY A 217 -7.16 15.35 14.53
CA GLY A 217 -6.92 14.12 13.78
C GLY A 217 -6.08 14.32 12.50
N ILE A 218 -5.71 13.21 11.89
CA ILE A 218 -5.03 13.14 10.59
C ILE A 218 -5.67 12.05 9.73
N GLU A 219 -6.44 12.50 8.74
CA GLU A 219 -6.95 11.68 7.65
C GLU A 219 -5.83 11.34 6.65
N ILE A 220 -5.72 10.07 6.27
CA ILE A 220 -4.97 9.61 5.08
C ILE A 220 -5.82 9.88 3.84
N ILE A 221 -7.08 9.44 3.88
CA ILE A 221 -8.11 9.63 2.86
C ILE A 221 -9.49 9.35 3.47
N PHE A 222 -10.49 10.09 3.00
CA PHE A 222 -11.92 9.75 3.06
C PHE A 222 -12.43 9.59 1.63
N VAL A 223 -13.30 8.60 1.38
CA VAL A 223 -13.91 8.35 0.07
C VAL A 223 -15.41 8.11 0.23
N GLU A 224 -16.19 9.01 -0.35
CA GLU A 224 -17.66 8.92 -0.44
C GLU A 224 -18.06 7.74 -1.34
N SER A 225 -19.12 7.00 -0.99
CA SER A 225 -19.63 5.85 -1.75
C SER A 225 -20.07 6.18 -3.18
N ASP A 226 -20.38 7.45 -3.46
CA ASP A 226 -20.75 7.93 -4.79
C ASP A 226 -19.59 8.61 -5.57
N ASP A 227 -18.33 8.52 -5.11
CA ASP A 227 -17.16 9.07 -5.84
C ASP A 227 -17.02 8.42 -7.23
N PRO A 228 -17.25 9.17 -8.33
CA PRO A 228 -17.22 8.63 -9.68
C PRO A 228 -15.79 8.33 -10.19
N SER A 229 -14.78 8.48 -9.35
CA SER A 229 -13.37 8.14 -9.62
C SER A 229 -13.08 6.64 -9.51
N TYR A 230 -13.93 5.89 -8.81
CA TYR A 230 -13.74 4.47 -8.51
C TYR A 230 -14.91 3.61 -9.02
N ALA A 231 -14.68 2.30 -9.12
CA ALA A 231 -15.68 1.28 -9.35
C ALA A 231 -15.42 0.05 -8.46
N ASN A 232 -16.45 -0.76 -8.23
CA ASN A 232 -16.40 -1.85 -7.25
C ASN A 232 -15.23 -2.82 -7.51
N GLY A 233 -14.37 -3.00 -6.50
CA GLY A 233 -13.12 -3.76 -6.54
C GLY A 233 -11.86 -2.98 -6.95
N ASP A 234 -11.95 -1.69 -7.28
CA ASP A 234 -10.77 -0.83 -7.48
C ASP A 234 -9.99 -0.68 -6.16
N SER A 235 -8.66 -0.69 -6.25
CA SER A 235 -7.80 -0.38 -5.09
C SER A 235 -7.73 1.13 -4.87
N VAL A 236 -8.26 1.60 -3.74
CA VAL A 236 -8.09 2.98 -3.29
C VAL A 236 -6.67 3.19 -2.77
N LEU A 237 -6.27 2.40 -1.77
CA LEU A 237 -4.91 2.39 -1.21
C LEU A 237 -4.30 1.00 -1.43
N SER A 238 -3.03 0.94 -1.85
CA SER A 238 -2.35 -0.34 -2.02
C SER A 238 -0.83 -0.24 -1.85
N ASN A 239 -0.24 -1.31 -1.32
CA ASN A 239 1.21 -1.52 -1.19
C ASN A 239 1.97 -0.38 -0.48
N GLN A 240 1.36 0.26 0.51
CA GLN A 240 1.91 1.45 1.19
C GLN A 240 1.66 1.37 2.71
N GLY A 241 2.62 1.87 3.50
CA GLY A 241 2.42 2.14 4.91
C GLY A 241 2.35 3.64 5.21
N TYR A 242 1.63 3.99 6.26
CA TYR A 242 1.39 5.34 6.76
C TYR A 242 1.83 5.38 8.22
N CYS A 243 2.73 6.30 8.56
CA CYS A 243 3.26 6.41 9.91
C CYS A 243 2.95 7.77 10.53
N PHE A 244 2.37 7.77 11.73
CA PHE A 244 2.08 8.96 12.52
C PHE A 244 3.03 9.01 13.72
N SER A 245 3.76 10.13 13.88
CA SER A 245 4.71 10.33 14.99
C SER A 245 4.65 11.75 15.56
N THR A 246 4.59 11.87 16.88
CA THR A 246 4.76 13.15 17.60
C THR A 246 6.23 13.50 17.84
N ALA A 247 7.12 12.50 17.85
CA ALA A 247 8.53 12.64 18.17
C ALA A 247 9.43 12.89 16.94
N GLY A 248 8.85 12.96 15.73
CA GLY A 248 9.59 13.03 14.47
C GLY A 248 10.41 11.76 14.18
N THR A 249 10.14 10.66 14.89
CA THR A 249 10.71 9.35 14.60
C THR A 249 9.75 8.67 13.63
N ALA A 250 10.08 8.67 12.34
CA ALA A 250 9.32 7.85 11.40
C ALA A 250 9.41 6.38 11.83
N CYS A 251 8.31 5.65 11.69
CA CYS A 251 8.17 4.22 11.92
C CYS A 251 9.24 3.54 11.08
N LYS A 252 10.33 3.14 11.73
CA LYS A 252 11.49 2.58 11.03
C LYS A 252 11.12 1.18 10.63
N SER A 253 10.58 1.06 9.40
CA SER A 253 10.27 -0.19 8.70
C SER A 253 11.19 -1.29 9.20
N ALA A 254 10.62 -2.25 9.95
CA ALA A 254 11.38 -3.20 10.76
C ALA A 254 12.50 -3.80 9.92
N ALA A 255 13.75 -3.61 10.35
CA ALA A 255 14.93 -3.61 9.47
C ALA A 255 14.91 -4.76 8.46
N SER A 256 14.50 -4.43 7.23
CA SER A 256 14.35 -5.44 6.18
C SER A 256 15.72 -6.06 5.94
N THR A 257 15.84 -7.36 6.21
CA THR A 257 16.96 -8.15 5.66
C THR A 257 16.98 -7.87 4.17
N PRO A 258 18.05 -7.30 3.59
CA PRO A 258 17.99 -6.80 2.23
C PRO A 258 17.75 -7.96 1.27
N GLN A 259 16.49 -8.13 0.83
CA GLN A 259 16.23 -8.92 -0.36
C GLN A 259 16.91 -8.18 -1.50
N ALA A 260 17.87 -8.86 -2.12
CA ALA A 260 18.63 -8.29 -3.22
C ALA A 260 17.67 -8.03 -4.39
N VAL A 261 17.26 -6.77 -4.56
CA VAL A 261 16.61 -6.31 -5.79
C VAL A 261 17.51 -6.72 -6.95
N PRO A 262 17.07 -7.60 -7.87
CA PRO A 262 17.89 -8.00 -9.00
C PRO A 262 18.11 -6.77 -9.87
N THR A 263 19.33 -6.21 -9.81
CA THR A 263 19.65 -5.01 -10.60
C THR A 263 19.35 -5.26 -12.08
N LEU A 264 18.90 -4.23 -12.80
CA LEU A 264 18.59 -4.29 -14.24
C LEU A 264 19.73 -4.89 -15.12
N SER A 265 20.97 -4.93 -14.61
CA SER A 265 22.10 -5.62 -15.24
C SER A 265 21.89 -7.14 -15.45
N ALA A 266 21.13 -7.81 -14.57
CA ALA A 266 20.85 -9.24 -14.64
C ALA A 266 19.81 -9.57 -15.74
N LEU A 267 18.85 -8.67 -15.99
CA LEU A 267 17.87 -8.82 -17.08
C LEU A 267 18.48 -8.46 -18.45
N ALA A 268 19.41 -7.51 -18.50
CA ALA A 268 20.10 -7.15 -19.74
C ALA A 268 21.03 -8.28 -20.27
N THR A 269 21.69 -9.01 -19.37
CA THR A 269 22.64 -10.08 -19.74
C THR A 269 21.94 -11.34 -20.28
N SER A 270 20.75 -11.68 -19.78
CA SER A 270 19.98 -12.83 -20.29
C SER A 270 19.40 -12.59 -21.69
N LEU A 271 18.88 -11.38 -21.97
CA LEU A 271 18.39 -11.03 -23.32
C LEU A 271 19.52 -11.04 -24.38
N LEU A 272 20.71 -10.49 -24.07
CA LEU A 272 21.82 -10.51 -25.02
C LEU A 272 22.29 -11.94 -25.33
N ALA A 273 22.36 -12.82 -24.32
CA ALA A 273 22.75 -14.22 -24.52
C ALA A 273 21.77 -14.96 -25.45
N GLY A 274 20.45 -14.77 -25.25
CA GLY A 274 19.42 -15.36 -26.12
C GLY A 274 19.53 -14.89 -27.57
N LEU A 275 19.76 -13.59 -27.80
CA LEU A 275 19.86 -13.02 -29.15
C LEU A 275 21.07 -13.56 -29.92
N VAL A 276 22.21 -13.75 -29.26
CA VAL A 276 23.44 -14.30 -29.86
C VAL A 276 23.27 -15.77 -30.27
N VAL A 277 22.57 -16.58 -29.46
CA VAL A 277 22.28 -17.98 -29.77
C VAL A 277 21.34 -18.11 -30.98
N LEU A 278 20.29 -17.28 -31.05
CA LEU A 278 19.38 -17.22 -32.20
C LEU A 278 20.09 -16.83 -33.50
N LEU A 279 20.99 -15.84 -33.45
CA LEU A 279 21.82 -15.44 -34.59
C LEU A 279 22.76 -16.57 -35.04
N ALA A 280 23.41 -17.27 -34.11
CA ALA A 280 24.29 -18.39 -34.43
C ALA A 280 23.54 -19.57 -35.08
N LEU A 281 22.33 -19.89 -34.59
CA LEU A 281 21.46 -20.91 -35.17
C LEU A 281 21.01 -20.55 -36.59
N ALA A 282 20.56 -19.31 -36.82
CA ALA A 282 20.15 -18.83 -38.14
C ALA A 282 21.32 -18.84 -39.15
N MET A 283 22.52 -18.47 -38.72
CA MET A 283 23.73 -18.53 -39.56
C MET A 283 24.15 -19.98 -39.88
N ASN A 284 23.97 -20.92 -38.96
CA ASN A 284 24.31 -22.33 -39.16
C ASN A 284 23.30 -23.02 -40.10
N GLN A 285 22.01 -22.72 -39.99
CA GLN A 285 21.00 -23.22 -40.94
C GLN A 285 21.25 -22.70 -42.37
N ARG A 286 21.61 -21.42 -42.54
CA ARG A 286 21.99 -20.86 -43.86
C ARG A 286 23.23 -21.52 -44.48
N ARG A 287 24.16 -22.04 -43.67
CA ARG A 287 25.34 -22.78 -44.15
C ARG A 287 25.06 -24.24 -44.54
N ARG A 288 23.86 -24.77 -44.25
CA ARG A 288 23.44 -26.13 -44.63
C ARG A 288 22.49 -26.17 -45.84
N GLN A 289 22.15 -25.01 -46.40
CA GLN A 289 21.31 -24.85 -47.59
C GLN A 289 22.06 -24.21 -48.79
N LEU A 290 23.39 -24.24 -48.72
CA LEU A 290 24.34 -23.85 -49.77
C LEU A 290 25.35 -24.99 -49.94
#